data_AF-A0A944GY80-F1
#
_entry.id   AF-A0A944GY80-F1
#
_cell.length_a   1.000
_cell.length_b   1.000
_cell.length_c   1.000
_cell.angle_alpha   90.00
_cell.angle_beta   90.00
_cell.angle_gamma   90.00
#
_symmetry.space_group_name_H-M   'P 1'
#
loop_
_entity.id
_entity.type
_entity.pdbx_description
1 polymer ?
#
loop_
_entity_poly.entity_id
_entity_poly.type
_entity_poly.pdbx_seq_one_letter_code
_entity_poly.pdbx_strand_id
1 'polypeptide(L)'
;MGEVNEKAGVEMKKVILFILFWFLIIFSVIAQISDRFIHWLSPNALSLIDERLTYTFVPIMINFFIVFLLWKIRIQKSHFLISFFLNFIFFMFYIYYQYRDWGLGRVR
;
A
#
# COMPACT_ATOMS: atom_id res chain seq x y z
N MET A 1 -25.57 -6.56 26.92
CA MET A 1 -24.16 -7.05 26.84
C MET A 1 -23.73 -7.37 25.41
N GLY A 2 -24.60 -7.91 24.54
CA GLY A 2 -24.25 -8.21 23.12
C GLY A 2 -23.90 -6.99 22.25
N GLU A 3 -24.70 -5.92 22.27
CA GLU A 3 -24.47 -4.74 21.41
C GLU A 3 -23.16 -3.98 21.69
N VAL A 4 -22.71 -3.97 22.95
CA VAL A 4 -21.45 -3.34 23.35
C VAL A 4 -20.26 -4.12 22.77
N ASN A 5 -20.36 -5.45 22.78
CA ASN A 5 -19.31 -6.33 22.25
C ASN A 5 -19.24 -6.28 20.72
N GLU A 6 -20.40 -6.13 20.06
CA GLU A 6 -20.48 -5.97 18.60
C GLU A 6 -19.87 -4.64 18.13
N LYS A 7 -20.20 -3.52 18.79
CA LYS A 7 -19.60 -2.21 18.50
C LYS A 7 -18.09 -2.23 18.72
N ALA A 8 -17.62 -2.80 19.83
CA ALA A 8 -16.18 -2.97 20.08
C ALA A 8 -15.49 -3.80 18.98
N GLY A 9 -16.14 -4.87 18.51
CA GLY A 9 -15.63 -5.69 17.41
C GLY A 9 -15.54 -4.94 16.07
N VAL A 10 -16.48 -4.03 15.79
CA VAL A 10 -16.43 -3.18 14.57
C VAL A 10 -15.31 -2.15 14.68
N GLU A 11 -15.12 -1.51 15.83
CA GLU A 11 -14.03 -0.55 16.02
C GLU A 11 -12.66 -1.22 15.92
N MET A 12 -12.50 -2.42 16.48
CA MET A 12 -11.25 -3.17 16.36
C MET A 12 -10.91 -3.51 14.90
N LYS A 13 -11.92 -3.90 14.10
CA LYS A 13 -11.73 -4.16 12.65
C LYS A 13 -11.25 -2.92 11.91
N LYS A 14 -11.81 -1.74 12.21
CA LYS A 14 -11.36 -0.46 11.60
C LYS A 14 -9.90 -0.19 11.91
N VAL A 15 -9.51 -0.33 13.18
CA VAL A 15 -8.12 -0.11 13.63
C VAL A 15 -7.17 -1.07 12.91
N ILE A 16 -7.50 -2.37 12.85
CA ILE A 16 -6.67 -3.37 12.16
C ILE A 16 -6.49 -3.01 10.68
N LEU A 17 -7.57 -2.63 10.00
CA LEU A 17 -7.50 -2.23 8.59
C LEU A 17 -6.65 -0.98 8.39
N PHE A 18 -6.67 -0.01 9.30
CA PHE A 18 -5.77 1.14 9.21
C PHE A 18 -4.31 0.78 9.45
N ILE A 19 -4.04 -0.11 10.43
CA ILE A 19 -2.68 -0.58 10.68
C ILE A 19 -2.14 -1.28 9.42
N LEU A 20 -2.94 -2.16 8.81
CA LEU A 20 -2.57 -2.82 7.56
C LEU A 20 -2.39 -1.80 6.42
N PHE A 21 -3.28 -0.81 6.31
CA PHE A 21 -3.18 0.24 5.31
C PHE A 21 -1.83 0.98 5.39
N TRP A 22 -1.51 1.49 6.57
CA TRP A 22 -0.27 2.23 6.79
C TRP A 22 0.97 1.35 6.65
N PHE A 23 0.90 0.10 7.13
CA PHE A 23 1.98 -0.87 6.95
C PHE A 23 2.30 -1.08 5.47
N LEU A 24 1.29 -1.28 4.62
CA LEU A 24 1.50 -1.45 3.18
C LEU A 24 2.04 -0.20 2.50
N ILE A 25 1.59 1.00 2.90
CA ILE A 25 2.17 2.26 2.39
C ILE A 25 3.65 2.35 2.75
N ILE A 26 4.00 2.17 4.03
CA ILE A 26 5.38 2.27 4.52
C ILE A 26 6.26 1.22 3.84
N PHE A 27 5.77 -0.02 3.76
CA PHE A 27 6.46 -1.12 3.08
C PHE A 27 6.77 -0.75 1.61
N SER A 28 5.77 -0.25 0.88
CA SER A 28 5.94 0.18 -0.51
C SER A 28 6.96 1.31 -0.65
N VAL A 29 6.94 2.28 0.26
CA VAL A 29 7.91 3.39 0.24
C VAL A 29 9.33 2.89 0.48
N ILE A 30 9.53 2.00 1.45
CA ILE A 30 10.86 1.43 1.75
C ILE A 30 11.35 0.60 0.56
N ALA A 31 10.49 -0.23 -0.02
CA ALA A 31 10.80 -1.03 -1.21
C ALA A 31 11.20 -0.15 -2.41
N GLN A 32 10.59 1.02 -2.57
CA GLN A 32 10.93 1.96 -3.65
C GLN A 32 12.25 2.70 -3.44
N ILE A 33 12.68 2.91 -2.19
CA ILE A 33 13.87 3.75 -1.92
C ILE A 33 15.12 2.89 -1.66
N SER A 34 14.99 1.67 -1.16
CA SER A 34 16.12 0.88 -0.64
C SER A 34 16.39 -0.41 -1.40
N ASP A 35 17.46 -0.44 -2.22
CA ASP A 35 17.94 -1.69 -2.85
C ASP A 35 18.35 -2.74 -1.82
N ARG A 36 18.95 -2.31 -0.70
CA ARG A 36 19.33 -3.22 0.40
C ARG A 36 18.11 -3.93 0.98
N PHE A 37 16.98 -3.23 1.06
CA PHE A 37 15.74 -3.83 1.52
C PHE A 37 15.23 -4.87 0.52
N ILE A 38 15.27 -4.56 -0.78
CA ILE A 38 14.90 -5.52 -1.84
C ILE A 38 15.80 -6.75 -1.82
N HIS A 39 17.12 -6.59 -1.72
CA HIS A 39 18.05 -7.72 -1.63
C HIS A 39 17.89 -8.53 -0.34
N TRP A 40 17.49 -7.90 0.77
CA TRP A 40 17.17 -8.64 1.98
C TRP A 40 15.89 -9.47 1.82
N LEU A 41 14.90 -8.96 1.08
CA LEU A 41 13.62 -9.61 0.87
C LEU A 41 13.68 -10.71 -0.21
N SER A 42 14.38 -10.43 -1.31
CA SER A 42 14.64 -11.32 -2.44
C SER A 42 16.16 -11.35 -2.72
N PRO A 43 16.92 -12.16 -1.97
CA PRO A 43 18.38 -12.25 -2.16
C PRO A 43 18.78 -12.81 -3.52
N ASN A 44 17.87 -13.53 -4.19
CA ASN A 44 18.06 -14.10 -5.52
C ASN A 44 17.43 -13.25 -6.64
N ALA A 45 17.11 -11.97 -6.37
CA ALA A 45 16.52 -11.04 -7.33
C ALA A 45 17.36 -10.98 -8.63
N LEU A 46 16.78 -11.43 -9.75
CA LEU A 46 17.41 -11.36 -11.07
C LEU A 46 17.39 -9.93 -11.64
N SER A 47 16.40 -9.13 -11.23
CA SER A 47 16.18 -7.76 -11.67
C SER A 47 15.62 -6.92 -10.53
N LEU A 48 16.39 -5.94 -10.07
CA LEU A 48 15.95 -5.02 -9.02
C LEU A 48 14.73 -4.19 -9.44
N ILE A 49 14.59 -3.90 -10.73
CA ILE A 49 13.48 -3.10 -11.26
C ILE A 49 12.16 -3.88 -11.15
N ASP A 50 12.15 -5.16 -11.55
CA ASP A 50 10.95 -6.00 -11.52
C ASP A 50 10.52 -6.31 -10.08
N GLU A 51 11.49 -6.51 -9.18
CA GLU A 51 11.24 -6.71 -7.75
C GLU A 51 10.69 -5.43 -7.12
N ARG A 52 11.28 -4.26 -7.41
CA ARG A 52 10.77 -2.96 -6.93
C ARG A 52 9.35 -2.72 -7.40
N LEU A 53 9.02 -3.01 -8.67
CA LEU A 53 7.64 -2.97 -9.16
C LEU A 53 6.74 -3.89 -8.34
N THR A 54 7.15 -5.14 -8.14
CA THR A 54 6.34 -6.12 -7.42
C THR A 54 6.07 -5.67 -5.97
N TYR A 55 7.09 -5.24 -5.25
CA TYR A 55 6.98 -4.81 -3.85
C TYR A 55 6.44 -3.40 -3.64
N THR A 56 6.05 -2.70 -4.71
CA THR A 56 5.39 -1.39 -4.62
C THR A 56 3.99 -1.43 -5.20
N PHE A 57 3.84 -1.94 -6.42
CA PHE A 57 2.57 -2.02 -7.11
C PHE A 57 1.61 -2.99 -6.44
N VAL A 58 2.06 -4.20 -6.08
CA VAL A 58 1.19 -5.21 -5.47
C VAL A 58 0.65 -4.75 -4.11
N PRO A 59 1.46 -4.24 -3.17
CA PRO A 59 0.95 -3.67 -1.93
C PRO A 59 -0.05 -2.53 -2.12
N ILE A 60 0.14 -1.65 -3.11
CA ILE A 60 -0.80 -0.56 -3.40
C ILE A 60 -2.14 -1.07 -3.94
N MET A 61 -2.11 -2.11 -4.78
CA MET A 61 -3.33 -2.79 -5.24
C MET A 61 -4.07 -3.46 -4.07
N ILE A 62 -3.34 -4.10 -3.15
CA ILE A 62 -3.93 -4.62 -1.91
C ILE A 62 -4.50 -3.48 -1.06
N ASN A 63 -3.84 -2.32 -1.01
CA ASN A 63 -4.38 -1.17 -0.28
C ASN A 63 -5.69 -0.64 -0.87
N PHE A 64 -5.91 -0.70 -2.18
CA PHE A 64 -7.23 -0.37 -2.74
C PHE A 64 -8.30 -1.34 -2.22
N PHE A 65 -7.97 -2.61 -2.08
CA PHE A 65 -8.87 -3.59 -1.45
C PHE A 65 -9.14 -3.26 0.02
N ILE A 66 -8.13 -2.85 0.79
CA ILE A 66 -8.32 -2.39 2.18
C ILE A 66 -9.22 -1.16 2.25
N VAL A 67 -9.01 -0.17 1.37
CA VAL A 67 -9.87 1.03 1.29
C VAL A 67 -11.32 0.65 0.95
N PHE A 68 -11.52 -0.31 0.06
CA PHE A 68 -12.85 -0.88 -0.22
C PHE A 68 -13.48 -1.54 1.03
N LEU A 69 -12.71 -2.29 1.82
CA LEU A 69 -13.19 -2.87 3.08
C LEU A 69 -13.55 -1.79 4.12
N LEU A 70 -12.74 -0.73 4.23
CA LEU A 70 -13.01 0.42 5.09
C LEU A 70 -14.32 1.12 4.72
N TRP A 71 -14.62 1.23 3.41
CA TRP A 71 -15.91 1.72 2.93
C TRP A 71 -17.06 0.77 3.32
N LYS A 72 -16.89 -0.53 3.13
CA LYS A 72 -17.91 -1.55 3.47
C LYS A 72 -18.30 -1.53 4.95
N ILE A 73 -17.36 -1.29 5.84
CA ILE A 73 -17.61 -1.18 7.29
C ILE A 73 -18.05 0.23 7.74
N ARG A 74 -18.40 1.10 6.78
CA ARG A 74 -18.96 2.45 7.00
C ARG A 74 -18.11 3.32 7.90
N ILE A 75 -16.82 3.41 7.61
CA ILE A 75 -15.95 4.34 8.32
C ILE A 75 -16.35 5.81 8.07
N GLN A 76 -15.93 6.70 8.96
CA GLN A 76 -16.18 8.13 8.82
C GLN A 76 -15.65 8.65 7.48
N LYS A 77 -16.48 9.44 6.79
CA LYS A 77 -16.22 9.94 5.42
C LYS A 77 -14.87 10.62 5.26
N SER A 78 -14.45 11.43 6.23
CA SER A 78 -13.15 12.12 6.23
C SER A 78 -11.98 11.13 6.18
N HIS A 79 -11.98 10.13 7.05
CA HIS A 79 -10.93 9.11 7.11
C HIS A 79 -10.88 8.28 5.83
N PHE A 80 -12.04 7.89 5.30
CA PHE A 80 -12.11 7.19 4.02
C PHE A 80 -11.50 8.01 2.89
N LEU A 81 -11.88 9.29 2.76
CA LEU A 81 -11.38 10.17 1.71
C LEU A 81 -9.87 10.37 1.81
N ILE A 82 -9.33 10.52 3.02
CA ILE A 82 -7.87 10.64 3.26
C ILE A 82 -7.16 9.37 2.82
N SER A 83 -7.62 8.18 3.25
CA SER A 83 -7.00 6.91 2.85
C SER A 83 -7.08 6.67 1.35
N PHE A 84 -8.23 6.97 0.73
CA PHE A 84 -8.40 6.84 -0.72
C PHE A 84 -7.47 7.79 -1.47
N PHE A 85 -7.44 9.07 -1.08
CA PHE A 85 -6.63 10.10 -1.73
C PHE A 85 -5.13 9.80 -1.60
N LEU A 86 -4.67 9.40 -0.41
CA LEU A 86 -3.28 8.96 -0.21
C LEU A 86 -2.96 7.75 -1.08
N ASN A 87 -3.78 6.70 -1.08
CA ASN A 87 -3.51 5.52 -1.90
C ASN A 87 -3.50 5.84 -3.39
N PHE A 88 -4.38 6.74 -3.83
CA PHE A 88 -4.41 7.22 -5.21
C PHE A 88 -3.15 8.01 -5.58
N ILE A 89 -2.67 8.91 -4.70
CA ILE A 89 -1.39 9.61 -4.90
C ILE A 89 -0.25 8.62 -5.05
N PHE A 90 -0.15 7.63 -4.15
CA PHE A 90 0.90 6.61 -4.22
C PHE A 90 0.80 5.80 -5.51
N PHE A 91 -0.40 5.36 -5.89
CA PHE A 91 -0.63 4.66 -7.15
C PHE A 91 -0.16 5.49 -8.37
N MET A 92 -0.54 6.76 -8.43
CA MET A 92 -0.11 7.66 -9.51
C MET A 92 1.40 7.92 -9.48
N PHE A 93 1.99 8.04 -8.29
CA PHE A 93 3.43 8.19 -8.12
C PHE A 93 4.19 6.97 -8.65
N TYR A 94 3.74 5.75 -8.34
CA TYR A 94 4.36 4.52 -8.84
C TYR A 94 4.19 4.35 -10.34
N ILE A 95 3.00 4.64 -10.88
CA ILE A 95 2.79 4.69 -12.33
C ILE A 95 3.76 5.70 -12.97
N TYR A 96 3.81 6.92 -12.45
CA TYR A 96 4.70 7.94 -12.99
C TYR A 96 6.16 7.51 -12.97
N TYR A 97 6.64 6.94 -11.85
CA TYR A 97 8.02 6.46 -11.74
C TYR A 97 8.29 5.32 -12.73
N GLN A 98 7.37 4.36 -12.83
CA GLN A 98 7.48 3.25 -13.77
C GLN A 98 7.53 3.71 -15.22
N TYR A 99 6.62 4.60 -15.64
CA TYR A 99 6.57 5.08 -17.01
C TYR A 99 7.68 6.08 -17.34
N ARG A 100 8.21 6.79 -16.35
CA ARG A 100 9.38 7.63 -16.51
C ARG A 100 10.65 6.80 -16.73
N ASP A 101 10.80 5.70 -16.01
CA ASP A 101 11.88 4.74 -16.24
C ASP A 101 11.66 3.88 -17.50
N TRP A 102 10.42 3.62 -17.91
CA TRP A 102 10.09 2.91 -19.16
C TRP A 102 10.24 3.74 -20.44
N GLY A 103 10.50 5.04 -20.34
CA GLY A 103 10.86 5.86 -21.50
C GLY A 103 12.32 5.74 -21.90
N LEU A 104 13.20 5.35 -20.98
CA LEU A 104 14.63 5.29 -21.21
C LEU A 104 15.23 4.26 -20.26
N GLY A 105 15.60 3.10 -20.80
CA GLY A 105 16.73 2.33 -20.29
C GLY A 105 18.03 3.16 -20.36
N ARG A 106 18.08 4.30 -19.68
CA ARG A 106 19.30 5.07 -19.48
C ARG A 106 19.99 4.50 -18.26
N VAL A 107 20.80 3.49 -18.56
CA VAL A 107 22.22 3.45 -18.20
C VAL A 107 22.51 4.04 -16.82
N ARG A 108 22.59 3.19 -15.83
CA ARG A 108 23.78 3.14 -14.98
C ARG A 108 24.28 1.71 -14.91
#